data_AF-A0A1H8E893-F1
#
_entry.id   AF-A0A1H8E893-F1
#
_cell.length_a   1.000
_cell.length_b   1.000
_cell.length_c   1.000
_cell.angle_alpha   90.00
_cell.angle_beta   90.00
_cell.angle_gamma   90.00
#
_symmetry.space_group_name_H-M   'P 1'
#
loop_
_entity.id
_entity.type
_entity.pdbx_description
1 polymer ?
#
loop_
_entity_poly.entity_id
_entity_poly.type
_entity_poly.pdbx_seq_one_letter_code
_entity_poly.pdbx_strand_id
1 'polypeptide(L)'
;MDKNQVYQDVVRTINQTVGRKAVTVEQIKSLVNQAKMIRRTRGVTGLMSFASQLPYRMFTQQEIERLQRSPRWYELSGKMIDLMVYEGVITPMEARMLKQRL
;
A
#
# COMPACT_ATOMS: atom_id res chain seq x y z
N MET A 1 -11.12 -15.79 1.93
CA MET A 1 -11.11 -14.32 2.10
C MET A 1 -11.37 -13.73 0.73
N ASP A 2 -12.46 -12.98 0.55
CA ASP A 2 -12.82 -12.39 -0.75
C ASP A 2 -11.89 -11.21 -1.06
N LYS A 3 -11.31 -11.18 -2.26
CA LYS A 3 -10.41 -10.10 -2.72
C LYS A 3 -11.06 -8.74 -2.53
N ASN A 4 -12.33 -8.61 -2.91
CA ASN A 4 -13.03 -7.33 -2.84
C ASN A 4 -13.17 -6.81 -1.40
N GLN A 5 -13.33 -7.70 -0.41
CA GLN A 5 -13.34 -7.31 0.99
C GLN A 5 -12.00 -6.72 1.44
N VAL A 6 -10.88 -7.36 1.08
CA VAL A 6 -9.54 -6.86 1.43
C VAL A 6 -9.30 -5.46 0.85
N TYR A 7 -9.66 -5.25 -0.42
CA TYR A 7 -9.55 -3.92 -1.04
C TYR A 7 -10.46 -2.89 -0.35
N GLN A 8 -11.69 -3.25 0.00
CA GLN A 8 -12.62 -2.34 0.68
C GLN A 8 -12.13 -1.97 2.09
N ASP A 9 -11.60 -2.93 2.84
CA ASP A 9 -11.07 -2.68 4.19
C ASP A 9 -9.87 -1.75 4.16
N VAL A 10 -8.94 -1.98 3.22
CA VAL A 10 -7.80 -1.09 2.98
C VAL A 10 -8.25 0.33 2.67
N VAL A 11 -9.18 0.48 1.71
CA VAL A 11 -9.71 1.80 1.32
C VAL A 11 -10.40 2.48 2.49
N ARG A 12 -11.18 1.73 3.27
CA ARG A 12 -11.87 2.25 4.46
C ARG A 12 -10.87 2.73 5.51
N THR A 13 -9.84 1.94 5.83
CA THR A 13 -8.81 2.31 6.79
C THR A 13 -8.05 3.57 6.35
N ILE A 14 -7.65 3.66 5.07
CA ILE A 14 -6.97 4.84 4.52
C ILE A 14 -7.86 6.08 4.65
N ASN A 15 -9.09 6.00 4.14
CA ASN A 15 -9.99 7.16 4.11
C ASN A 15 -10.38 7.64 5.52
N GLN A 16 -10.57 6.70 6.46
CA GLN A 16 -10.83 7.04 7.86
C GLN A 16 -9.61 7.70 8.53
N THR A 17 -8.39 7.25 8.23
CA THR A 17 -7.18 7.79 8.85
C THR A 17 -6.84 9.18 8.32
N VAL A 18 -7.08 9.41 7.03
CA VAL A 18 -6.87 10.73 6.39
C VAL A 18 -8.02 11.70 6.70
N GLY A 19 -9.21 11.17 7.04
CA GLY A 19 -10.39 11.97 7.36
C GLY A 19 -11.18 12.46 6.13
N ARG A 20 -10.90 11.90 4.94
CA ARG A 20 -11.65 12.16 3.70
C ARG A 20 -11.56 10.96 2.76
N LYS A 21 -12.33 10.99 1.67
CA LYS A 21 -12.25 10.00 0.58
C LYS A 21 -10.99 10.25 -0.27
N ALA A 22 -9.83 9.83 0.24
CA ALA A 22 -8.53 9.99 -0.40
C ALA A 22 -8.27 8.96 -1.50
N VAL A 23 -8.78 7.73 -1.33
CA VAL A 23 -8.59 6.63 -2.27
C VAL A 23 -9.88 5.85 -2.55
N THR A 24 -9.96 5.22 -3.73
CA THR A 24 -11.03 4.26 -4.08
C THR A 24 -10.48 2.85 -4.31
N VAL A 25 -11.38 1.86 -4.35
CA VAL A 25 -11.02 0.46 -4.62
C VAL A 25 -10.37 0.31 -5.99
N GLU A 26 -10.88 1.01 -7.00
CA GLU A 26 -10.35 0.99 -8.37
C GLU A 26 -8.93 1.58 -8.42
N GLN A 27 -8.68 2.65 -7.67
CA GLN A 27 -7.34 3.25 -7.58
C GLN A 27 -6.33 2.30 -6.94
N ILE A 28 -6.71 1.61 -5.85
CA ILE A 28 -5.83 0.61 -5.23
C ILE A 28 -5.60 -0.59 -6.17
N LYS A 29 -6.63 -1.08 -6.86
CA LYS A 29 -6.49 -2.13 -7.88
C LYS A 29 -5.56 -1.71 -9.01
N SER A 30 -5.70 -0.48 -9.50
CA SER A 30 -4.81 0.09 -10.53
C SER A 30 -3.36 0.15 -10.06
N LEU A 31 -3.14 0.56 -8.81
CA LEU A 31 -1.80 0.61 -8.21
C LEU A 31 -1.16 -0.76 -8.06
N VAL A 32 -1.92 -1.75 -7.62
CA VAL A 32 -1.46 -3.14 -7.57
C VAL A 32 -1.02 -3.61 -8.96
N ASN A 33 -1.81 -3.33 -10.00
CA ASN A 33 -1.46 -3.70 -11.37
C ASN A 33 -0.20 -2.99 -11.86
N GLN A 34 -0.02 -1.71 -11.55
CA GLN A 34 1.21 -0.97 -11.85
C GLN A 34 2.41 -1.58 -11.12
N ALA A 35 2.26 -1.93 -9.84
CA ALA A 35 3.31 -2.56 -9.05
C ALA A 35 3.72 -3.92 -9.63
N LYS A 36 2.77 -4.74 -10.12
CA LYS A 36 3.06 -5.98 -10.85
C LYS A 36 3.85 -5.73 -12.13
N MET A 37 3.45 -4.72 -12.90
CA MET A 37 4.13 -4.36 -14.15
C MET A 37 5.56 -3.92 -13.89
N ILE A 38 5.77 -3.08 -12.86
CA ILE A 38 7.10 -2.61 -12.45
C ILE A 38 7.94 -3.77 -11.93
N ARG A 39 7.37 -4.68 -11.12
CA ARG A 39 8.08 -5.88 -10.66
C ARG A 39 8.58 -6.74 -11.82
N ARG A 40 7.75 -6.92 -12.85
CA ARG A 40 8.10 -7.69 -14.06
C ARG A 40 9.19 -7.02 -14.90
N THR A 41 9.18 -5.69 -14.98
CA THR A 41 10.05 -4.93 -15.89
C THR A 41 11.35 -4.44 -15.26
N ARG A 42 11.33 -4.09 -13.97
CA ARG A 42 12.43 -3.44 -13.24
C ARG A 42 12.83 -4.17 -11.96
N GLY A 43 12.24 -5.33 -11.69
CA GLY A 43 12.55 -6.15 -10.52
C GLY A 43 12.21 -5.48 -9.19
N VAL A 44 12.88 -5.94 -8.13
CA VAL A 44 12.67 -5.48 -6.75
C VAL A 44 13.03 -4.00 -6.59
N THR A 45 14.14 -3.55 -7.17
CA THR A 45 14.64 -2.18 -7.02
C THR A 45 13.67 -1.15 -7.60
N GLY A 46 13.14 -1.42 -8.80
CA GLY A 46 12.13 -0.55 -9.41
C GLY A 46 10.83 -0.51 -8.60
N LEU A 47 10.43 -1.65 -8.04
CA LEU A 47 9.27 -1.73 -7.16
C LEU A 47 9.46 -0.91 -5.87
N MET A 48 10.62 -0.99 -5.24
CA MET A 48 10.94 -0.20 -4.04
C MET A 48 10.94 1.30 -4.33
N SER A 49 11.49 1.72 -5.46
CA SER A 49 11.44 3.12 -5.90
C SER A 49 10.02 3.60 -6.20
N PHE A 50 9.18 2.75 -6.78
CA PHE A 50 7.76 3.06 -6.98
C PHE A 50 7.00 3.17 -5.66
N ALA A 51 7.25 2.24 -4.73
CA ALA A 51 6.61 2.21 -3.43
C ALA A 51 6.98 3.43 -2.56
N SER A 52 8.22 3.92 -2.62
CA SER A 52 8.64 5.10 -1.84
C SER A 52 7.99 6.40 -2.32
N GLN A 53 7.64 6.50 -3.61
CA GLN A 53 6.99 7.68 -4.19
C GLN A 53 5.47 7.67 -4.05
N LEU A 54 4.89 6.50 -3.82
CA LEU A 54 3.45 6.25 -3.83
C LEU A 54 2.66 7.12 -2.83
N PRO A 55 3.08 7.26 -1.56
CA PRO A 55 2.39 8.11 -0.59
C PRO A 55 2.28 9.55 -1.07
N TYR A 56 3.34 10.10 -1.65
CA TYR A 56 3.43 11.48 -2.14
C TYR A 56 2.56 11.75 -3.38
N ARG A 57 2.11 10.71 -4.08
CA ARG A 57 1.19 10.85 -5.22
C ARG A 57 -0.28 10.79 -4.81
N MET A 58 -0.58 10.18 -3.67
CA MET A 58 -1.96 9.95 -3.22
C MET A 58 -2.38 10.89 -2.10
N PHE A 59 -1.41 11.38 -1.33
CA PHE A 59 -1.64 12.15 -0.13
C PHE A 59 -0.81 13.43 -0.17
N THR A 60 -1.35 14.49 0.42
CA THR A 60 -0.57 15.70 0.71
C THR A 60 0.46 15.41 1.79
N GLN A 61 1.50 16.24 1.90
CA GLN A 61 2.54 16.08 2.91
C GLN A 61 1.97 16.07 4.35
N GLN A 62 0.98 16.93 4.63
CA GLN A 62 0.28 16.95 5.92
C GLN A 62 -0.49 15.66 6.21
N GLU A 63 -1.07 15.04 5.18
CA GLU A 63 -1.79 13.77 5.31
C GLU A 63 -0.83 12.60 5.51
N ILE A 64 0.34 12.63 4.88
CA ILE A 64 1.41 11.66 5.10
C ILE A 64 1.90 11.76 6.55
N GLU A 65 2.12 12.97 7.07
CA GLU A 65 2.52 13.18 8.46
C GLU A 65 1.44 12.68 9.44
N ARG A 66 0.15 12.93 9.15
CA ARG A 66 -0.96 12.38 9.95
C ARG A 66 -1.01 10.86 9.89
N LEU A 67 -0.80 10.28 8.71
CA LEU A 67 -0.76 8.84 8.52
C LEU A 67 0.40 8.22 9.31
N GLN A 68 1.62 8.75 9.20
CA GLN A 68 2.81 8.27 9.89
C GLN A 68 2.73 8.41 11.42
N ARG A 69 2.06 9.46 11.91
CA ARG A 69 1.82 9.67 13.35
C ARG A 69 0.63 8.88 13.89
N SER A 70 -0.17 8.27 13.02
CA SER A 70 -1.35 7.50 13.44
C SER A 70 -0.91 6.15 14.03
N PRO A 71 -1.48 5.72 15.17
CA PRO A 71 -1.31 4.35 15.66
C PRO A 71 -1.71 3.29 14.63
N ARG A 72 -2.59 3.64 13.68
CA ARG A 72 -3.06 2.78 12.61
C ARG A 72 -2.09 2.67 11.43
N TRP A 73 -0.97 3.40 11.44
CA TRP A 73 0.06 3.35 10.39
C TRP A 73 0.61 1.94 10.20
N TYR A 74 0.95 1.28 11.32
CA TYR A 74 1.47 -0.08 11.34
C TYR A 74 0.47 -1.08 10.77
N GLU A 75 -0.79 -0.96 11.19
CA GLU A 75 -1.87 -1.82 10.71
C GLU A 75 -2.11 -1.61 9.20
N LEU A 76 -2.16 -0.36 8.75
CA LEU A 76 -2.35 -0.02 7.34
C LEU A 76 -1.20 -0.52 6.46
N SER A 77 0.03 -0.25 6.88
CA SER A 77 1.24 -0.68 6.16
C SER A 77 1.32 -2.21 6.12
N GLY A 78 0.97 -2.89 7.22
CA GLY A 78 0.86 -4.34 7.28
C GLY A 78 -0.17 -4.90 6.29
N LYS A 79 -1.39 -4.35 6.28
CA LYS A 79 -2.45 -4.73 5.31
C LYS A 79 -2.04 -4.49 3.87
N MET A 80 -1.31 -3.42 3.59
CA MET A 80 -0.81 -3.11 2.25
C MET A 80 0.25 -4.09 1.79
N ILE A 81 1.19 -4.43 2.68
CA ILE A 81 2.21 -5.46 2.42
C ILE A 81 1.54 -6.81 2.17
N ASP A 82 0.54 -7.19 2.98
CA ASP A 82 -0.20 -8.44 2.81
C ASP A 82 -0.98 -8.47 1.49
N LEU A 83 -1.56 -7.35 1.07
CA LEU A 83 -2.18 -7.20 -0.24
C LEU A 83 -1.15 -7.39 -1.37
N MET A 84 0.05 -6.82 -1.23
CA MET A 84 1.12 -7.00 -2.23
C MET A 84 1.62 -8.44 -2.31
N VAL A 85 1.68 -9.18 -1.18
CA VAL A 85 2.00 -10.62 -1.17
C VAL A 85 0.89 -11.40 -1.86
N TYR A 86 -0.36 -11.15 -1.48
CA TYR A 86 -1.52 -11.83 -2.02
C TYR A 86 -1.64 -11.65 -3.54
N GLU A 87 -1.29 -10.46 -4.02
CA GLU A 87 -1.29 -10.14 -5.46
C GLU A 87 -0.01 -10.60 -6.18
N GLY A 88 0.96 -11.19 -5.47
CA GLY A 88 2.22 -11.68 -6.05
C GLY A 88 3.15 -10.57 -6.53
N VAL A 89 2.99 -9.37 -5.99
CA VAL A 89 3.88 -8.21 -6.26
C VAL A 89 5.20 -8.38 -5.52
N ILE A 90 5.14 -8.90 -4.30
CA ILE A 90 6.29 -9.24 -3.45
C ILE A 90 6.14 -10.66 -2.89
N THR A 91 7.27 -11.27 -2.53
CA THR A 91 7.30 -12.58 -1.86
C THR A 91 6.99 -12.45 -0.37
N PRO A 92 6.54 -13.53 0.29
CA PRO A 92 6.37 -13.54 1.75
C PRO A 92 7.65 -13.21 2.54
N MET A 93 8.83 -13.48 1.96
CA MET A 93 10.12 -13.16 2.58
C MET A 93 10.41 -11.66 2.51
N GLU A 94 10.19 -11.03 1.34
CA GLU A 94 10.29 -9.58 1.16
C GLU A 94 9.30 -8.83 2.06
N ALA A 95 8.07 -9.34 2.19
CA ALA A 95 7.07 -8.79 3.09
C ALA A 95 7.49 -8.81 4.56
N ARG A 96 8.11 -9.91 5.03
CA ARG A 96 8.67 -9.98 6.38
C ARG A 96 9.77 -8.94 6.61
N MET A 97 10.68 -8.78 5.64
CA MET A 97 11.73 -7.77 5.73
C MET A 97 11.16 -6.34 5.76
N LEU A 98 10.11 -6.06 4.98
CA LEU A 98 9.45 -4.76 4.98
C LEU A 98 8.72 -4.48 6.31
N LYS A 99 8.01 -5.48 6.85
CA LYS A 99 7.32 -5.37 8.14
C LYS A 99 8.26 -5.09 9.32
N GLN A 100 9.52 -5.55 9.24
CA GLN A 100 10.55 -5.28 10.25
C GLN A 100 11.15 -3.87 10.18
N ARG A 101 10.89 -3.12 9.10
CA ARG A 101 11.40 -1.76 8.87
C ARG A 101 10.33 -0.67 9.02
N LEU A 102 9.08 -1.06 9.29
CA LEU A 102 7.99 -0.15 9.67
C LEU A 102 8.18 0.27 11.13
#